data_AF-A0AA35U0H0-F1
#
_entry.id   AF-A0AA35U0H0-F1
#
_cell.length_a   1.000
_cell.length_b   1.000
_cell.length_c   1.000
_cell.angle_alpha   90.00
_cell.angle_beta   90.00
_cell.angle_gamma   90.00
#
_symmetry.space_group_name_H-M   'P 1'
#
loop_
_entity.id
_entity.type
_entity.pdbx_description
1 polymer ?
#
loop_
_entity_poly.entity_id
_entity_poly.type
_entity_poly.pdbx_seq_one_letter_code
_entity_poly.pdbx_strand_id
1 'polypeptide(L)'
;MNLFVECCKWTAASEEEKIELSTCTSQCTKQLPCGHRCPLGCHHGNCPPPETCQRKVTLRCSCRRLKKEVKCNERDTKAPACDGECRRLIAEKEEEKKREEEERRRREEREKAEEEAALARQLQPRRRRRRPRREEEEEEEEQGFLRRHCRLVVVGGAVGVVSVTVALLGYSLAG
;
A
#
# COMPACT_ATOMS: atom_id res chain seq x y z
N MET A 1 -7.92 -12.01 57.17
CA MET A 1 -6.92 -12.09 58.26
C MET A 1 -7.63 -11.59 59.49
N ASN A 2 -7.97 -12.47 60.44
CA ASN A 2 -8.72 -12.07 61.62
C ASN A 2 -7.72 -11.85 62.76
N LEU A 3 -7.54 -10.60 63.17
CA LEU A 3 -6.73 -10.23 64.33
C LEU A 3 -7.64 -10.24 65.56
N PHE A 4 -7.29 -11.00 66.60
CA PHE A 4 -8.03 -11.03 67.85
C PHE A 4 -7.24 -10.29 68.93
N VAL A 5 -7.87 -9.30 69.54
CA VAL A 5 -7.32 -8.52 70.66
C VAL A 5 -8.33 -8.55 71.80
N GLU A 6 -7.90 -8.91 73.01
CA GLU A 6 -8.75 -8.90 74.19
C GLU A 6 -9.20 -7.47 74.54
N CYS A 7 -10.49 -7.29 74.82
CA CYS A 7 -11.06 -5.98 75.12
C CYS A 7 -10.33 -5.26 76.27
N CYS A 8 -9.97 -5.99 77.34
CA CYS A 8 -9.26 -5.40 78.48
C CYS A 8 -7.84 -4.90 78.12
N LYS A 9 -7.14 -5.60 77.22
CA LYS A 9 -5.82 -5.18 76.73
C LYS A 9 -5.93 -3.94 75.85
N TRP A 10 -6.97 -3.85 75.04
CA TRP A 10 -7.22 -2.68 74.18
C TRP A 10 -7.61 -1.43 74.97
N THR A 11 -8.50 -1.55 75.97
CA THR A 11 -9.01 -0.40 76.72
C THR A 11 -7.99 0.16 77.71
N ALA A 12 -7.12 -0.68 78.27
CA ALA A 12 -6.06 -0.28 79.19
C ALA A 12 -4.79 0.24 78.49
N ALA A 13 -4.62 -0.05 77.20
CA ALA A 13 -3.45 0.34 76.43
C ALA A 13 -3.32 1.86 76.23
N SER A 14 -2.07 2.33 76.25
CA SER A 14 -1.66 3.65 75.74
C SER A 14 -1.92 3.76 74.24
N GLU A 15 -1.79 4.97 73.67
CA GLU A 15 -2.04 5.18 72.24
C GLU A 15 -1.02 4.41 71.38
N GLU A 16 0.25 4.36 71.82
CA GLU A 16 1.31 3.62 71.16
C GLU A 16 1.03 2.10 71.17
N GLU A 17 0.61 1.55 72.31
CA GLU A 17 0.26 0.12 72.44
C GLU A 17 -0.99 -0.24 71.62
N LYS A 18 -1.98 0.65 71.52
CA LYS A 18 -3.16 0.45 70.64
C LYS A 18 -2.75 0.39 69.17
N ILE A 19 -1.80 1.23 68.74
CA ILE A 19 -1.28 1.19 67.38
C ILE A 19 -0.65 -0.17 67.09
N GLU A 20 0.17 -0.70 67.99
CA GLU A 20 0.78 -2.03 67.83
C GLU A 20 -0.28 -3.14 67.78
N LEU A 21 -1.23 -3.14 68.72
CA LEU A 21 -2.35 -4.08 68.77
C LEU A 21 -3.27 -3.99 67.55
N SER A 22 -3.31 -2.85 66.86
CA SER A 22 -4.09 -2.65 65.63
C SER A 22 -3.41 -3.18 64.37
N THR A 23 -2.13 -3.56 64.46
CA THR A 23 -1.36 -4.09 63.33
C THR A 23 -1.23 -5.61 63.42
N CYS A 24 -1.44 -6.30 62.30
CA CYS A 24 -1.41 -7.77 62.26
C CYS A 24 -0.03 -8.37 61.94
N THR A 25 1.03 -7.55 61.97
CA THR A 25 2.45 -7.85 61.67
C THR A 25 2.76 -8.50 60.31
N SER A 26 1.74 -8.92 59.57
CA SER A 26 1.83 -9.54 58.24
C SER A 26 2.14 -8.50 57.17
N GLN A 27 2.63 -8.91 55.99
CA GLN A 27 2.92 -7.96 54.92
C GLN A 27 1.68 -7.11 54.57
N CYS A 28 1.88 -5.80 54.47
CA CYS A 28 0.84 -4.87 54.08
C CYS A 28 0.29 -5.22 52.69
N THR A 29 -1.04 -5.34 52.58
CA THR A 29 -1.74 -5.73 51.34
C THR A 29 -2.01 -4.56 50.40
N LYS A 30 -1.76 -3.32 50.86
CA LYS A 30 -1.93 -2.11 50.06
C LYS A 30 -0.93 -2.08 48.89
N GLN A 31 -1.39 -1.62 47.74
CA GLN A 31 -0.55 -1.38 46.57
C GLN A 31 -0.09 0.09 46.54
N LEU A 32 1.19 0.28 46.23
CA LEU A 32 1.79 1.58 45.97
C LEU A 32 1.34 2.09 44.59
N PRO A 33 1.43 3.41 44.32
CA PRO A 33 1.11 3.99 43.02
C PRO A 33 1.90 3.38 41.85
N CYS A 34 3.10 2.85 42.10
CA CYS A 34 3.90 2.15 41.11
C CYS A 34 3.40 0.72 40.77
N GLY A 35 2.29 0.27 41.36
CA GLY A 35 1.66 -1.05 41.13
C GLY A 35 2.22 -2.19 41.97
N HIS A 36 3.19 -1.92 42.84
CA HIS A 36 3.79 -2.92 43.72
C HIS A 36 3.14 -2.94 45.10
N ARG A 37 3.06 -4.11 45.74
CA ARG A 37 2.61 -4.18 47.15
C ARG A 37 3.63 -3.52 48.08
N CYS A 38 3.13 -2.88 49.13
CA CYS A 38 3.98 -2.29 50.17
C CYS A 38 4.97 -3.34 50.72
N PRO A 39 6.28 -3.02 50.84
CA PRO A 39 7.26 -3.95 51.37
C PRO A 39 7.22 -4.07 52.90
N LEU A 40 6.54 -3.15 53.58
CA LEU A 40 6.46 -3.12 55.04
C LEU A 40 5.44 -4.14 55.56
N GLY A 41 5.61 -4.52 56.83
CA GLY A 41 4.55 -5.15 57.61
C GLY A 41 3.32 -4.24 57.72
N CYS A 42 2.20 -4.80 58.16
CA CYS A 42 0.98 -4.07 58.44
C CYS A 42 1.34 -2.93 59.39
N HIS A 43 1.05 -1.71 58.95
CA HIS A 43 1.49 -0.50 59.62
C HIS A 43 0.30 0.46 59.71
N HIS A 44 0.34 1.30 60.73
CA HIS A 44 -0.59 2.40 60.86
C HIS A 44 -0.24 3.51 59.85
N GLY A 45 -1.23 4.28 59.42
CA GLY A 45 -1.03 5.41 58.50
C GLY A 45 -0.82 5.05 57.02
N ASN A 46 -0.16 5.97 56.31
CA ASN A 46 -0.01 5.93 54.86
C ASN A 46 1.18 5.05 54.43
N CYS A 47 1.05 4.39 53.28
CA CYS A 47 2.15 3.60 52.74
C CYS A 47 3.32 4.49 52.29
N PRO A 48 4.55 3.95 52.28
CA PRO A 48 5.72 4.69 51.80
C PRO A 48 5.54 5.09 50.32
N PRO A 49 6.12 6.21 49.89
CA PRO A 49 5.98 6.69 48.52
C PRO A 49 6.61 5.73 47.50
N PRO A 50 6.21 5.80 46.21
CA PRO A 50 6.77 4.95 45.16
C PRO A 50 8.29 5.14 44.97
N GLU A 51 8.84 6.31 45.33
CA GLU A 51 10.27 6.64 45.24
C GLU A 51 11.16 5.77 46.15
N THR A 52 10.60 5.15 47.19
CA THR A 52 11.33 4.21 48.05
C THR A 52 11.17 2.75 47.59
N CYS A 53 10.47 2.50 46.48
CA CYS A 53 10.25 1.16 45.99
C CYS A 53 11.54 0.53 45.41
N GLN A 54 12.08 -0.46 46.12
CA GLN A 54 13.31 -1.16 45.74
C GLN A 54 13.08 -2.42 44.89
N ARG A 55 11.84 -2.71 44.49
CA ARG A 55 11.56 -3.87 43.63
C ARG A 55 12.24 -3.70 42.30
N LYS A 56 12.82 -4.79 41.79
CA LYS A 56 13.46 -4.81 40.47
C LYS A 56 12.39 -4.92 39.38
N VAL A 57 12.54 -4.13 38.33
CA VAL A 57 11.69 -4.16 37.13
C VAL A 57 12.58 -4.25 35.90
N THR A 58 12.15 -5.02 34.91
CA THR A 58 12.85 -5.09 33.62
C THR A 58 12.27 -4.05 32.69
N LEU A 59 13.08 -3.07 32.30
CA LEU A 59 12.73 -2.08 31.29
C LEU A 59 13.29 -2.49 29.93
N ARG A 60 12.59 -2.08 28.88
CA ARG A 60 12.97 -2.35 27.49
C ARG A 60 13.05 -1.03 26.72
N CYS A 61 13.91 -0.99 25.71
CA CYS A 61 13.95 0.14 24.80
C CYS A 61 12.68 0.19 23.94
N SER A 62 12.45 1.29 23.20
CA SER A 62 11.23 1.48 22.40
C SER A 62 11.01 0.37 21.36
N CYS A 63 12.08 -0.12 20.72
CA CYS A 63 12.02 -1.26 19.80
C CYS A 63 12.06 -2.65 20.49
N ARG A 64 12.09 -2.69 21.82
CA ARG A 64 12.07 -3.88 22.68
C ARG A 64 13.25 -4.85 22.57
N ARG A 65 14.31 -4.49 21.84
CA ARG A 65 15.53 -5.31 21.65
C ARG A 65 16.41 -5.35 22.89
N LEU A 66 16.68 -4.19 23.49
CA LEU A 66 17.48 -4.06 24.69
C LEU A 66 16.60 -4.21 25.93
N LYS A 67 17.13 -4.92 26.94
CA LYS A 67 16.52 -5.09 28.26
C LYS A 67 17.50 -4.68 29.34
N LYS A 68 17.01 -4.03 30.39
CA LYS A 68 17.81 -3.63 31.55
C LYS A 68 16.98 -3.81 32.82
N GLU A 69 17.56 -4.46 33.83
CA GLU A 69 16.97 -4.51 35.15
C GLU A 69 17.36 -3.27 35.96
N VAL A 70 16.36 -2.60 36.52
CA VAL A 70 16.53 -1.40 37.34
C VAL A 70 15.60 -1.48 38.54
N LYS A 71 15.85 -0.66 39.58
CA LYS A 71 14.90 -0.52 40.68
C LYS A 71 13.68 0.27 40.21
N CYS A 72 12.51 -0.02 40.78
CA CYS A 72 11.25 0.61 40.39
C CYS A 72 11.28 2.13 40.54
N ASN A 73 11.92 2.64 41.58
CA ASN A 73 12.10 4.07 41.80
C ASN A 73 13.08 4.74 40.81
N GLU A 74 13.84 3.97 40.04
CA GLU A 74 14.75 4.47 39.01
C GLU A 74 14.18 4.25 37.60
N ARG A 75 12.88 3.90 37.51
CA ARG A 75 12.26 3.49 36.24
C ARG A 75 12.38 4.57 35.17
N ASP A 76 12.07 5.81 35.53
CA ASP A 76 11.95 6.90 34.57
C ASP A 76 13.31 7.43 34.13
N THR A 77 14.35 7.26 34.95
CA THR A 77 15.71 7.77 34.67
C THR A 77 16.63 6.74 34.03
N LYS A 78 16.43 5.44 34.29
CA LYS A 78 17.34 4.36 33.84
C LYS A 78 16.78 3.48 32.73
N ALA A 79 15.70 3.88 32.07
CA ALA A 79 15.17 3.18 30.90
C ALA A 79 16.24 3.08 29.79
N PRO A 80 16.47 1.90 29.19
CA PRO A 80 17.48 1.75 28.14
C PRO A 80 17.03 2.46 26.86
N ALA A 81 17.87 3.38 26.35
CA ALA A 81 17.68 3.99 25.04
C ALA A 81 18.07 3.02 23.90
N CYS A 82 17.51 3.23 22.71
CA CYS A 82 17.94 2.49 21.52
C CYS A 82 19.39 2.86 21.16
N ASP A 83 20.22 1.85 20.90
CA ASP A 83 21.59 2.01 20.42
C ASP A 83 21.65 2.05 18.88
N GLY A 84 22.86 2.05 18.32
CA GLY A 84 23.09 2.05 16.87
C GLY A 84 22.47 0.85 16.17
N GLU A 85 22.57 -0.33 16.78
CA GLU A 85 22.02 -1.57 16.23
C GLU A 85 20.49 -1.56 16.20
N CYS A 86 19.86 -1.06 17.27
CA CYS A 86 18.40 -0.84 17.29
C CYS A 86 17.97 0.04 16.11
N ARG A 87 18.67 1.17 15.88
CA ARG A 87 18.32 2.11 14.81
C ARG A 87 18.49 1.49 13.42
N ARG A 88 19.56 0.71 13.21
CA ARG A 88 19.80 -0.01 11.96
C ARG A 88 18.68 -1.00 11.64
N LEU A 89 18.33 -1.86 12.59
CA LEU A 89 17.27 -2.85 12.41
C LEU A 89 15.88 -2.24 12.19
N ILE A 90 15.60 -1.09 12.81
CA ILE A 90 14.35 -0.34 12.54
C ILE A 90 14.37 0.18 11.10
N ALA A 91 15.45 0.84 10.69
CA ALA A 91 15.58 1.38 9.34
C ALA A 91 15.50 0.30 8.25
N GLU A 92 16.19 -0.82 8.46
CA GLU A 92 16.16 -1.97 7.54
C GLU A 92 14.74 -2.55 7.39
N LYS A 93 14.02 -2.75 8.50
CA LYS A 93 12.62 -3.21 8.46
C LYS A 93 11.69 -2.21 7.80
N GLU A 94 11.92 -0.91 7.98
CA GLU A 94 11.15 0.12 7.30
C GLU A 94 11.44 0.15 5.79
N GLU A 95 12.68 -0.07 5.40
CA GLU A 95 13.09 -0.16 3.99
C GLU A 95 12.54 -1.43 3.33
N GLU A 96 12.64 -2.59 3.98
CA GLU A 96 12.05 -3.85 3.54
C GLU A 96 10.54 -3.70 3.30
N LYS A 97 9.80 -3.15 4.28
CA LYS A 97 8.36 -2.89 4.13
C LYS A 97 8.03 -1.96 2.97
N LYS A 98 8.85 -0.93 2.74
CA LYS A 98 8.68 -0.03 1.60
C LYS A 98 8.92 -0.75 0.27
N ARG A 99 9.95 -1.60 0.19
CA ARG A 99 10.25 -2.42 -0.99
C ARG A 99 9.12 -3.42 -1.27
N GLU A 100 8.65 -4.12 -0.24
CA GLU A 100 7.51 -5.04 -0.34
C GLU A 100 6.22 -4.32 -0.78
N GLU A 101 5.95 -3.15 -0.21
CA GLU A 101 4.78 -2.34 -0.61
C GLU A 101 4.90 -1.85 -2.05
N GLU A 102 6.08 -1.39 -2.47
CA GLU A 102 6.34 -0.98 -3.84
C GLU A 102 6.21 -2.15 -4.83
N GLU A 103 6.77 -3.32 -4.50
CA GLU A 103 6.63 -4.53 -5.31
C GLU A 103 5.17 -4.95 -5.44
N ARG A 104 4.40 -4.92 -4.33
CA ARG A 104 2.96 -5.20 -4.34
C ARG A 104 2.23 -4.23 -5.27
N ARG A 105 2.49 -2.92 -5.16
CA ARG A 105 1.89 -1.89 -6.05
C ARG A 105 2.22 -2.14 -7.51
N ARG A 106 3.50 -2.43 -7.84
CA ARG A 106 3.94 -2.73 -9.21
C ARG A 106 3.27 -3.99 -9.76
N ARG A 107 3.04 -5.00 -8.92
CA ARG A 107 2.35 -6.22 -9.32
C ARG A 107 0.87 -5.95 -9.60
N GLU A 108 0.19 -5.23 -8.71
CA GLU A 108 -1.22 -4.83 -8.89
C GLU A 108 -1.39 -3.98 -10.16
N GLU A 109 -0.48 -3.06 -10.44
CA GLU A 109 -0.48 -2.25 -11.67
C GLU A 109 -0.31 -3.10 -12.94
N ARG A 110 0.59 -4.10 -12.91
CA ARG A 110 0.79 -5.04 -14.03
C ARG A 110 -0.43 -5.90 -14.28
N GLU A 111 -1.01 -6.47 -13.22
CA GLU A 111 -2.23 -7.29 -13.31
C GLU A 111 -3.39 -6.46 -13.89
N LYS A 112 -3.57 -5.22 -13.41
CA LYS A 112 -4.58 -4.29 -13.94
C LYS A 112 -4.34 -3.94 -15.42
N ALA A 113 -3.10 -3.68 -15.82
CA ALA A 113 -2.76 -3.38 -17.20
C ALA A 113 -2.98 -4.59 -18.13
N GLU A 114 -2.70 -5.81 -17.66
CA GLU A 114 -2.97 -7.04 -18.41
C GLU A 114 -4.48 -7.27 -18.57
N GLU A 115 -5.26 -7.08 -17.51
CA GLU A 115 -6.73 -7.17 -17.56
C GLU A 115 -7.32 -6.15 -18.54
N GLU A 116 -6.86 -4.88 -18.48
CA GLU A 116 -7.28 -3.84 -19.41
C GLU A 116 -6.92 -4.19 -20.87
N ALA A 117 -5.71 -4.69 -21.11
CA ALA A 117 -5.29 -5.14 -22.44
C ALA A 117 -6.10 -6.34 -22.94
N ALA A 118 -6.46 -7.28 -22.05
CA ALA A 118 -7.31 -8.42 -22.38
C ALA A 118 -8.73 -7.99 -22.74
N LEU A 119 -9.32 -7.07 -21.96
CA LEU A 119 -10.63 -6.48 -22.26
C LEU A 119 -10.60 -5.72 -23.60
N ALA A 120 -9.56 -4.91 -23.83
CA ALA A 120 -9.38 -4.20 -25.09
C ALA A 120 -9.31 -5.14 -26.29
N ARG A 121 -8.63 -6.30 -26.17
CA ARG A 121 -8.61 -7.35 -27.21
C ARG A 121 -9.99 -7.97 -27.45
N GLN A 122 -10.78 -8.22 -26.41
CA GLN A 122 -12.14 -8.76 -26.54
C GLN A 122 -13.10 -7.77 -27.23
N LEU A 123 -12.95 -6.48 -26.95
CA LEU A 123 -13.75 -5.41 -27.55
C LEU A 123 -13.31 -5.06 -28.98
N GLN A 124 -12.19 -5.61 -29.49
CA GLN A 124 -11.82 -5.39 -30.88
C GLN A 124 -12.95 -5.91 -31.77
N PRO A 125 -13.50 -5.06 -32.66
CA PRO A 125 -14.52 -5.51 -33.58
C PRO A 125 -13.93 -6.68 -34.36
N ARG A 126 -14.64 -7.82 -34.38
CA ARG A 126 -14.40 -8.90 -35.34
C ARG A 126 -14.44 -8.23 -36.70
N ARG A 127 -13.28 -7.86 -37.24
CA ARG A 127 -13.14 -7.36 -38.60
C ARG A 127 -13.68 -8.50 -39.45
N ARG A 128 -14.96 -8.43 -39.81
CA ARG A 128 -15.44 -9.10 -41.01
C ARG A 128 -14.46 -8.59 -42.05
N ARG A 129 -13.64 -9.50 -42.59
CA ARG A 129 -12.94 -9.26 -43.84
C ARG A 129 -14.02 -8.88 -44.84
N ARG A 130 -14.37 -7.59 -44.94
CA ARG A 130 -14.90 -7.08 -46.19
C ARG A 130 -13.72 -7.24 -47.14
N ARG A 131 -13.78 -8.31 -47.94
CA ARG A 131 -13.03 -8.35 -49.19
C ARG A 131 -13.26 -6.99 -49.86
N PRO A 132 -12.22 -6.28 -50.31
CA PRO A 132 -12.40 -5.12 -51.17
C PRO A 132 -12.78 -5.64 -52.56
N ARG A 133 -13.95 -6.30 -52.68
CA ARG A 133 -14.38 -6.85 -53.98
C ARG A 133 -15.00 -5.76 -54.87
N ARG A 134 -15.42 -4.65 -54.28
CA ARG A 134 -16.19 -3.63 -55.00
C ARG A 134 -15.30 -2.62 -55.75
N GLU A 135 -14.15 -2.26 -55.19
CA GLU A 135 -13.21 -1.31 -55.85
C GLU A 135 -12.49 -1.98 -57.04
N GLU A 136 -12.10 -3.25 -56.94
CA GLU A 136 -11.51 -4.01 -58.06
C GLU A 136 -12.52 -4.25 -59.20
N GLU A 137 -13.80 -4.52 -58.90
CA GLU A 137 -14.85 -4.70 -59.92
C GLU A 137 -15.18 -3.38 -60.65
N GLU A 138 -15.17 -2.24 -59.95
CA GLU A 138 -15.41 -0.92 -60.55
C GLU A 138 -14.21 -0.46 -61.43
N GLU A 139 -12.96 -0.71 -61.00
CA GLU A 139 -11.77 -0.41 -61.81
C GLU A 139 -11.65 -1.30 -63.06
N GLU A 140 -12.01 -2.59 -63.00
CA GLU A 140 -12.01 -3.48 -64.18
C GLU A 140 -13.08 -3.06 -65.21
N GLU A 141 -14.27 -2.62 -64.77
CA GLU A 141 -15.33 -2.16 -65.67
C GLU A 141 -14.92 -0.86 -66.39
N GLU A 142 -14.34 0.10 -65.67
CA GLU A 142 -13.92 1.39 -66.22
C GLU A 142 -12.73 1.23 -67.21
N GLN A 143 -11.77 0.35 -66.88
CA GLN A 143 -10.67 0.00 -67.79
C GLN A 143 -11.16 -0.73 -69.05
N GLY A 144 -12.16 -1.60 -68.93
CA GLY A 144 -12.79 -2.29 -70.06
C GLY A 144 -13.55 -1.33 -70.99
N PHE A 145 -14.24 -0.35 -70.42
CA PHE A 145 -15.00 0.67 -71.14
C PHE A 145 -14.07 1.62 -71.92
N LEU A 146 -13.06 2.20 -71.26
CA LEU A 146 -12.08 3.09 -71.91
C LEU A 146 -11.31 2.38 -73.02
N ARG A 147 -10.89 1.13 -72.81
CA ARG A 147 -10.14 0.35 -73.81
C ARG A 147 -10.97 0.03 -75.05
N ARG A 148 -12.29 -0.18 -74.92
CA ARG A 148 -13.19 -0.41 -76.07
C ARG A 148 -13.45 0.87 -76.86
N HIS A 149 -13.66 2.00 -76.20
CA HIS A 149 -13.99 3.25 -76.87
C HIS A 149 -12.77 4.00 -77.43
N CYS A 150 -11.58 3.85 -76.86
CA CYS A 150 -10.34 4.41 -77.42
C CYS A 150 -10.07 3.93 -78.85
N ARG A 151 -10.30 2.64 -79.15
CA ARG A 151 -10.06 2.10 -80.50
C ARG A 151 -10.99 2.72 -81.54
N LEU A 152 -12.25 2.95 -81.18
CA LEU A 152 -13.24 3.58 -82.05
C LEU A 152 -12.92 5.07 -82.30
N VAL A 153 -12.48 5.79 -81.28
CA VAL A 153 -12.08 7.21 -81.41
C VAL A 153 -10.85 7.34 -82.30
N VAL A 154 -9.83 6.49 -82.12
CA VAL A 154 -8.61 6.52 -82.94
C VAL A 154 -8.92 6.17 -84.40
N VAL A 155 -9.70 5.11 -84.66
CA VAL A 155 -10.08 4.72 -86.02
C VAL A 155 -10.98 5.78 -86.67
N GLY A 156 -11.97 6.30 -85.94
CA GLY A 156 -12.86 7.36 -86.43
C GLY A 156 -12.11 8.64 -86.75
N GLY A 157 -11.16 9.04 -85.89
CA GLY A 157 -10.28 10.18 -86.13
C GLY A 157 -9.40 9.99 -87.38
N ALA A 158 -8.78 8.82 -87.54
CA ALA A 158 -7.96 8.52 -88.71
C ALA A 158 -8.79 8.55 -90.02
N VAL A 159 -9.99 7.97 -90.01
CA VAL A 159 -10.90 8.02 -91.18
C VAL A 159 -11.33 9.45 -91.48
N GLY A 160 -11.64 10.25 -90.46
CA GLY A 160 -11.97 11.67 -90.60
C GLY A 160 -10.81 12.49 -91.18
N VAL A 161 -9.58 12.24 -90.75
CA VAL A 161 -8.40 12.92 -91.32
C VAL A 161 -8.20 12.51 -92.78
N VAL A 162 -8.35 11.22 -93.11
CA VAL A 162 -8.23 10.73 -94.49
C VAL A 162 -9.32 11.31 -95.39
N SER A 163 -10.56 11.41 -94.91
CA SER A 163 -11.65 12.00 -95.72
C SER A 163 -11.44 13.49 -95.94
N VAL A 164 -10.95 14.23 -94.94
CA VAL A 164 -10.60 15.65 -95.09
C VAL A 164 -9.42 15.84 -96.03
N THR A 165 -8.37 15.03 -95.94
CA THR A 165 -7.22 15.14 -96.85
C THR A 165 -7.59 14.78 -98.29
N VAL A 166 -8.41 13.75 -98.50
CA VAL A 166 -8.93 13.41 -99.83
C VAL A 166 -9.80 14.54 -100.38
N ALA A 167 -10.66 15.15 -99.56
CA ALA A 167 -11.45 16.31 -99.98
C ALA A 167 -10.56 17.50 -100.35
N LEU A 168 -9.57 17.85 -99.53
CA LEU A 168 -8.66 18.97 -99.80
C LEU A 168 -7.79 18.74 -101.06
N LEU A 169 -7.31 17.52 -101.28
CA LEU A 169 -6.58 17.16 -102.50
C LEU A 169 -7.50 17.18 -103.72
N GLY A 170 -8.75 16.74 -103.59
CA GLY A 170 -9.77 16.83 -104.63
C GLY A 170 -10.10 18.28 -105.00
N TYR A 171 -10.25 19.17 -104.00
CA TYR A 171 -10.46 20.60 -104.22
C TYR A 171 -9.24 21.28 -104.87
N SER A 172 -8.02 20.82 -104.57
CA SER A 172 -6.78 21.40 -105.14
C SER A 172 -6.49 20.95 -106.58
N LEU A 173 -7.13 19.86 -107.05
CA LEU A 173 -7.00 19.35 -108.43
C LEU A 173 -8.13 19.83 -109.36
N ALA A 174 -9.17 20.46 -108.80
CA ALA A 174 -10.36 20.93 -109.53
C ALA A 174 -10.43 22.46 -109.71
N GLY A 175 -9.39 23.19 -109.29
CA GLY A 175 -9.20 24.64 -109.53
C GLY A 175 -7.95 24.88 -110.36
#